data_AF-A0A933IVW8-F1
#
_entry.id   AF-A0A933IVW8-F1
#
_cell.length_a   1.000
_cell.length_b   1.000
_cell.length_c   1.000
_cell.angle_alpha   90.00
_cell.angle_beta   90.00
_cell.angle_gamma   90.00
#
_symmetry.space_group_name_H-M   'P 1'
#
loop_
_entity.id
_entity.type
_entity.pdbx_description
1 polymer ?
#
loop_
_entity_poly.entity_id
_entity_poly.type
_entity_poly.pdbx_seq_one_letter_code
_entity_poly.pdbx_strand_id
1 'polypeptide(L)'
;MPIVFSAIAPHPPILIPTIGKKNIGQLKATSLSYLKLEQDLYASQAETIIIISPHGHLQEEAFTINLSPEFIGDFEKFGDLTTKFTLSGDIGLAHKIKEKLETKAPLQLTSEAKLDHGASIPLYLLTRHLPKIKI
;
A
#
# COMPACT_ATOMS: atom_id res chain seq x y z
N MET A 1 -14.56 3.23 -14.50
CA MET A 1 -13.24 2.69 -14.16
C MET A 1 -13.42 1.24 -13.75
N PRO A 2 -12.84 0.29 -14.50
CA PRO A 2 -12.83 -1.11 -14.10
C PRO A 2 -11.77 -1.38 -13.03
N ILE A 3 -11.97 -2.45 -12.25
CA ILE A 3 -10.88 -3.08 -11.50
C ILE A 3 -10.15 -3.98 -12.50
N VAL A 4 -8.87 -3.71 -12.74
CA VAL A 4 -8.04 -4.45 -13.72
C VAL A 4 -7.13 -5.50 -13.08
N PHE A 5 -6.95 -5.42 -11.76
CA PHE A 5 -6.06 -6.26 -10.99
C PHE A 5 -6.52 -6.33 -9.54
N SER A 6 -6.32 -7.48 -8.89
CA SER A 6 -6.61 -7.66 -7.47
C SER A 6 -5.65 -8.69 -6.89
N ALA A 7 -5.16 -8.44 -5.68
CA ALA A 7 -4.22 -9.32 -5.00
C ALA A 7 -4.36 -9.25 -3.49
N ILE A 8 -3.86 -10.28 -2.82
CA ILE A 8 -3.65 -10.30 -1.37
C ILE A 8 -2.16 -10.52 -1.15
N ALA A 9 -1.53 -9.65 -0.37
CA ALA A 9 -0.10 -9.66 -0.18
C ALA A 9 0.25 -9.58 1.33
N PRO A 10 1.14 -10.45 1.84
CA PRO A 10 1.56 -10.39 3.23
C PRO A 10 2.56 -9.24 3.43
N HIS A 11 2.59 -8.65 4.61
CA HIS A 11 3.47 -7.50 4.93
C HIS A 11 4.54 -7.77 6.02
N PRO A 12 5.27 -8.90 6.02
CA PRO A 12 6.35 -9.09 6.97
C PRO A 12 7.58 -8.22 6.61
N PRO A 13 8.11 -7.41 7.54
CA PRO A 13 9.24 -6.50 7.27
C PRO A 13 10.50 -7.19 6.76
N ILE A 14 10.67 -8.47 7.11
CA ILE A 14 11.80 -9.29 6.65
C ILE A 14 11.85 -9.47 5.12
N LEU A 15 10.80 -9.13 4.36
CA LEU A 15 10.84 -9.10 2.89
C LEU A 15 11.68 -7.94 2.33
N ILE A 16 11.91 -6.89 3.10
CA ILE A 16 12.71 -5.74 2.66
C ILE A 16 14.20 -6.12 2.73
N PRO A 17 14.97 -5.96 1.64
CA PRO A 17 16.39 -6.36 1.56
C PRO A 17 17.27 -5.93 2.74
N THR A 18 17.17 -4.66 3.12
CA THR A 18 17.93 -4.00 4.20
C THR A 18 17.57 -4.52 5.59
N ILE A 19 16.32 -4.95 5.80
CA ILE A 19 15.81 -5.47 7.07
C ILE A 19 16.12 -6.98 7.18
N GLY A 20 15.67 -7.76 6.19
CA GLY A 20 15.73 -9.21 6.27
C GLY A 20 17.11 -9.80 6.02
N LYS A 21 17.97 -9.14 5.23
CA LYS A 21 19.35 -9.56 4.95
C LYS A 21 19.42 -11.07 4.60
N LYS A 22 20.22 -11.84 5.33
CA LYS A 22 20.36 -13.31 5.17
C LYS A 22 19.06 -14.10 5.42
N ASN A 23 18.10 -13.54 6.16
CA ASN A 23 16.86 -14.23 6.52
C ASN A 23 15.80 -14.18 5.42
N ILE A 24 15.96 -13.33 4.39
CA ILE A 24 15.04 -13.28 3.23
C ILE A 24 14.96 -14.64 2.54
N GLY A 25 16.05 -15.41 2.55
CA GLY A 25 16.08 -16.76 1.99
C GLY A 25 15.03 -17.69 2.59
N GLN A 26 14.60 -17.47 3.84
CA GLN A 26 13.54 -18.23 4.50
C GLN A 26 12.16 -17.95 3.86
N LEU A 27 12.00 -16.79 3.21
CA LEU A 27 10.79 -16.36 2.51
C LEU A 27 10.94 -16.39 0.98
N LYS A 28 11.85 -17.21 0.45
CA LYS A 28 12.14 -17.27 -1.00
C LYS A 28 10.88 -17.42 -1.85
N ALA A 29 9.95 -18.30 -1.45
CA ALA A 29 8.69 -18.49 -2.17
C ALA A 29 7.85 -17.21 -2.19
N THR A 30 7.69 -16.55 -1.05
CA THR A 30 6.97 -15.28 -0.92
C THR A 30 7.63 -14.16 -1.74
N SER A 31 8.96 -14.04 -1.70
CA SER A 31 9.69 -13.05 -2.50
C SER A 31 9.51 -13.28 -4.01
N LEU A 32 9.57 -14.53 -4.48
CA LEU A 32 9.32 -14.86 -5.89
C LEU A 32 7.86 -14.57 -6.29
N SER A 33 6.90 -14.84 -5.41
CA SER A 33 5.49 -14.49 -5.64
C SER A 33 5.28 -12.98 -5.72
N TYR A 34 5.98 -12.19 -4.90
CA TYR A 34 5.94 -10.73 -5.00
C TYR A 34 6.47 -10.21 -6.33
N LEU A 35 7.58 -10.78 -6.85
CA LEU A 35 8.11 -10.41 -8.17
C LEU A 35 7.11 -10.70 -9.29
N LYS A 36 6.42 -11.85 -9.21
CA LYS A 36 5.35 -12.17 -10.17
C LYS A 36 4.17 -11.18 -10.03
N LEU A 37 3.78 -10.86 -8.80
CA LEU A 37 2.69 -9.94 -8.53
C LEU A 37 2.97 -8.53 -9.04
N GLU A 38 4.20 -8.07 -8.89
CA GLU A 38 4.68 -6.80 -9.46
C GLU A 38 4.58 -6.81 -11.00
N GLN A 39 4.99 -7.90 -11.65
CA GLN A 39 4.89 -8.05 -13.11
C GLN A 39 3.43 -8.06 -13.60
N ASP A 40 2.56 -8.79 -12.90
CA ASP A 40 1.13 -8.85 -13.22
C ASP A 40 0.46 -7.47 -13.03
N LEU A 41 0.81 -6.76 -11.95
CA LEU A 41 0.36 -5.38 -11.72
C LEU A 41 0.85 -4.43 -12.81
N TYR A 42 2.13 -4.51 -13.20
CA TYR A 42 2.70 -3.70 -14.28
C TYR A 42 1.98 -3.97 -15.61
N ALA A 43 1.75 -5.24 -15.95
CA ALA A 43 1.04 -5.65 -17.16
C ALA A 43 -0.43 -5.20 -17.18
N SER A 44 -1.06 -5.08 -16.00
CA SER A 44 -2.45 -4.60 -15.88
C SER A 44 -2.66 -3.14 -16.25
N GLN A 45 -1.58 -2.35 -16.33
CA GLN A 45 -1.61 -0.90 -16.58
C GLN A 45 -2.49 -0.12 -15.58
N ALA A 46 -2.53 -0.58 -14.32
CA ALA A 46 -3.25 0.13 -13.25
C ALA A 46 -2.68 1.53 -13.02
N GLU A 47 -3.56 2.53 -12.93
CA GLU A 47 -3.19 3.93 -12.69
C GLU A 47 -3.22 4.30 -11.19
N THR A 48 -4.06 3.60 -10.42
CA THR A 48 -4.25 3.82 -8.99
C THR A 48 -4.42 2.49 -8.25
N ILE A 49 -3.77 2.33 -7.09
CA ILE A 49 -3.89 1.17 -6.20
C ILE A 49 -4.75 1.55 -5.00
N ILE A 50 -5.85 0.83 -4.77
CA ILE A 50 -6.54 0.89 -3.48
C ILE A 50 -5.93 -0.16 -2.56
N ILE A 51 -5.32 0.28 -1.46
CA ILE A 51 -4.78 -0.61 -0.43
C ILE A 51 -5.70 -0.68 0.79
N ILE A 52 -6.05 -1.90 1.21
CA ILE A 52 -6.86 -2.15 2.39
C ILE A 52 -5.96 -2.85 3.42
N SER A 53 -5.71 -2.18 4.55
CA SER A 53 -4.82 -2.66 5.62
C SER A 53 -5.54 -2.55 6.97
N PRO A 54 -5.39 -3.55 7.87
CA PRO A 54 -5.95 -3.47 9.21
C PRO A 54 -5.07 -2.67 10.18
N HIS A 55 -3.96 -2.07 9.74
CA HIS A 55 -2.97 -1.41 10.62
C HIS A 55 -3.01 0.12 10.55
N GLY A 56 -3.84 0.69 9.69
CA GLY A 56 -4.03 2.13 9.61
C GLY A 56 -4.84 2.66 10.80
N HIS A 57 -5.26 3.92 10.73
CA HIS A 57 -6.18 4.50 11.70
C HIS A 57 -7.52 3.75 11.71
N LEU A 58 -7.67 2.82 12.66
CA LEU A 58 -8.89 2.04 12.83
C LEU A 58 -9.91 2.81 13.66
N GLN A 59 -11.17 2.69 13.27
CA GLN A 59 -12.32 3.15 14.04
C GLN A 59 -13.22 1.93 14.26
N GLU A 60 -13.70 1.75 15.50
CA GLU A 60 -14.45 0.54 15.88
C GLU A 60 -15.75 0.38 15.06
N GLU A 61 -16.39 1.50 14.72
CA GLU A 61 -17.72 1.51 14.09
C GLU A 61 -17.73 2.12 12.68
N ALA A 62 -16.57 2.41 12.09
CA ALA A 62 -16.49 3.06 10.78
C ALA A 62 -15.31 2.58 9.93
N PHE A 63 -15.48 2.63 8.61
CA PHE A 63 -14.36 2.48 7.69
C PHE A 63 -13.60 3.79 7.55
N THR A 64 -12.28 3.71 7.49
CA THR A 64 -11.42 4.89 7.28
C THR A 64 -11.01 4.99 5.81
N ILE A 65 -11.14 6.20 5.24
CA ILE A 65 -10.56 6.56 3.94
C ILE A 65 -9.53 7.67 4.18
N ASN A 66 -8.29 7.42 3.79
CA ASN A 66 -7.22 8.41 3.90
C ASN A 66 -7.12 9.22 2.60
N LEU A 67 -7.26 10.54 2.72
CA LEU A 67 -7.29 11.52 1.63
C LEU A 67 -5.99 12.33 1.50
N SER A 68 -4.88 11.84 2.06
CA SER A 68 -3.61 12.54 1.95
C SER A 68 -3.20 12.73 0.47
N PRO A 69 -2.78 13.93 0.03
CA PRO A 69 -2.28 14.16 -1.33
C PRO A 69 -0.96 13.44 -1.61
N GLU A 70 -0.21 13.15 -0.55
CA GLU A 70 1.08 12.46 -0.60
C GLU A 70 1.16 11.48 0.54
N PHE A 71 1.70 10.30 0.25
CA PHE A 71 1.95 9.24 1.20
C PHE A 71 3.43 8.97 1.30
N ILE A 72 3.91 8.73 2.52
CA ILE A 72 5.31 8.53 2.87
C ILE A 72 5.42 7.17 3.55
N GLY A 73 6.19 6.27 2.93
CA GLY A 73 6.58 5.00 3.52
C GLY A 73 8.04 5.03 3.97
N ASP A 74 8.30 4.52 5.17
CA ASP A 74 9.64 4.28 5.70
C ASP A 74 9.67 3.01 6.55
N PHE A 75 10.88 2.55 6.85
CA PHE A 75 11.11 1.33 7.62
C PHE A 75 11.95 1.57 8.89
N GLU A 76 11.93 2.81 9.40
CA GLU A 76 12.73 3.22 10.57
C GLU A 76 12.39 2.38 11.80
N LYS A 77 11.11 2.03 11.99
CA LYS A 77 10.62 1.17 13.09
C LYS A 77 11.23 -0.24 13.08
N PHE A 78 11.81 -0.67 11.96
CA PHE A 78 12.47 -1.96 11.81
C PHE A 78 14.00 -1.84 11.68
N GLY A 79 14.56 -0.66 11.95
CA GLY A 79 16.00 -0.41 11.95
C GLY A 79 16.57 -0.06 10.57
N ASP A 80 15.75 0.20 9.56
CA ASP A 80 16.20 0.74 8.28
C ASP A 80 15.93 2.24 8.21
N LEU A 81 17.00 3.02 8.41
CA LEU A 81 16.98 4.48 8.37
C LEU A 81 17.24 5.06 6.97
N THR A 82 17.41 4.20 5.97
CA THR A 82 17.86 4.58 4.62
C THR A 82 16.74 4.48 3.60
N THR A 83 15.82 3.53 3.77
CA THR A 83 14.72 3.34 2.84
C THR A 83 13.54 4.23 3.18
N LYS A 84 13.27 5.18 2.29
CA LYS A 84 12.10 6.04 2.30
C LYS A 84 11.59 6.21 0.88
N PHE A 85 10.27 6.26 0.70
CA PHE A 85 9.64 6.47 -0.59
C PHE A 85 8.36 7.28 -0.44
N THR A 86 7.94 7.92 -1.53
CA THR A 86 6.71 8.70 -1.59
C THR A 86 5.81 8.21 -2.73
N LEU A 87 4.51 8.32 -2.53
CA LEU A 87 3.47 8.01 -3.51
C LEU A 87 2.43 9.12 -3.52
N SER A 88 1.92 9.48 -4.69
CA SER A 88 0.85 10.47 -4.80
C SER A 88 -0.50 9.83 -4.44
N GLY A 89 -1.30 10.53 -3.65
CA GLY A 89 -2.66 10.14 -3.34
C GLY A 89 -3.63 10.44 -4.49
N ASP A 90 -4.55 9.52 -4.78
CA ASP A 90 -5.66 9.77 -5.70
C ASP A 90 -6.88 10.32 -4.95
N ILE A 91 -6.78 11.58 -4.55
CA ILE A 91 -7.85 12.32 -3.86
C ILE A 91 -9.16 12.28 -4.66
N GLY A 92 -9.08 12.37 -5.99
CA GLY A 92 -10.25 12.33 -6.86
C GLY A 92 -10.99 11.00 -6.81
N LEU A 93 -10.27 9.88 -6.83
CA LEU A 93 -10.87 8.56 -6.66
C LEU A 93 -11.43 8.38 -5.24
N ALA A 94 -10.68 8.79 -4.22
CA ALA A 94 -11.08 8.61 -2.83
C ALA A 94 -12.36 9.41 -2.49
N HIS A 95 -12.53 10.63 -3.01
CA HIS A 95 -13.79 11.37 -2.91
C HIS A 95 -14.95 10.65 -3.60
N LYS A 96 -14.75 10.10 -4.80
CA LYS A 96 -15.79 9.33 -5.50
C LYS A 96 -16.22 8.09 -4.72
N ILE A 97 -15.28 7.40 -4.07
CA ILE A 97 -15.58 6.26 -3.20
C ILE A 97 -16.40 6.72 -1.99
N LYS A 98 -15.97 7.79 -1.31
CA LYS A 98 -16.69 8.39 -0.17
C LYS A 98 -18.13 8.73 -0.53
N GLU A 99 -18.37 9.47 -1.62
CA GLU A 99 -19.72 9.87 -2.05
C GLU A 99 -20.64 8.67 -2.32
N LYS A 100 -20.08 7.56 -2.82
CA LYS A 100 -20.87 6.35 -3.11
C LYS A 100 -21.15 5.48 -1.88
N LEU A 101 -20.37 5.63 -0.81
CA LEU A 101 -20.45 4.82 0.40
C LEU A 101 -21.06 5.55 1.60
N GLU A 102 -21.08 6.89 1.61
CA GLU A 102 -21.52 7.69 2.77
C GLU A 102 -22.97 7.41 3.23
N THR A 103 -23.81 6.89 2.34
CA THR A 103 -25.20 6.49 2.66
C THR A 103 -25.36 5.01 2.98
N LYS A 104 -24.28 4.21 2.89
CA LYS A 104 -24.30 2.75 3.01
C LYS A 104 -23.51 2.23 4.21
N ALA A 105 -22.50 2.96 4.66
CA ALA A 105 -21.68 2.59 5.81
C ALA A 105 -21.16 3.85 6.49
N PRO A 106 -20.90 3.81 7.81
CA PRO A 106 -20.18 4.88 8.49
C PRO A 106 -18.76 5.00 7.92
N LEU A 107 -18.36 6.22 7.56
CA LEU A 107 -17.06 6.54 7.02
C LEU A 107 -16.38 7.63 7.84
N GLN A 108 -15.11 7.44 8.14
CA GLN A 108 -14.23 8.46 8.68
C GLN A 108 -13.19 8.86 7.62
N LEU A 109 -12.98 10.16 7.48
CA LEU A 109 -11.92 10.69 6.64
C LEU A 109 -10.69 11.03 7.48
N THR A 110 -9.52 10.65 7.00
CA THR A 110 -8.23 11.03 7.56
C THR A 110 -7.33 11.63 6.48
N SER A 111 -6.21 12.22 6.88
CA SER A 111 -5.21 12.78 5.95
C SER A 111 -3.80 12.52 6.50
N GLU A 112 -3.55 11.28 6.92
CA GLU A 112 -2.26 10.88 7.47
C GLU A 112 -1.29 10.58 6.33
N ALA A 113 -0.26 11.40 6.18
CA ALA A 113 0.75 11.19 5.13
C ALA A 113 1.63 9.96 5.41
N LYS A 114 1.95 9.66 6.66
CA LYS A 114 2.83 8.54 7.00
C LYS A 114 2.05 7.22 6.96
N LEU A 115 2.50 6.29 6.11
CA LEU A 115 1.93 4.95 6.01
C LEU A 115 2.42 4.04 7.14
N ASP A 116 1.56 3.14 7.60
CA ASP A 116 1.96 2.02 8.44
C ASP A 116 2.69 0.95 7.62
N HIS A 117 3.30 -0.03 8.30
CA HIS A 117 4.09 -1.09 7.67
C HIS A 117 3.24 -2.09 6.86
N GLY A 118 1.98 -2.30 7.26
CA GLY A 118 1.02 -3.12 6.57
C GLY A 118 0.71 -2.62 5.16
N ALA A 119 0.72 -1.29 4.98
CA ALA A 119 0.63 -0.66 3.67
C ALA A 119 2.01 -0.47 3.00
N SER A 120 3.00 -0.01 3.76
CA SER A 120 4.31 0.37 3.22
C SER A 120 5.08 -0.81 2.63
N ILE A 121 5.01 -2.00 3.22
CA ILE A 121 5.77 -3.17 2.74
C ILE A 121 5.24 -3.65 1.37
N PRO A 122 3.94 -3.92 1.19
CA PRO A 122 3.42 -4.28 -0.12
C PRO A 122 3.65 -3.20 -1.16
N LEU A 123 3.40 -1.92 -0.83
CA LEU A 123 3.60 -0.82 -1.77
C LEU A 123 5.06 -0.70 -2.19
N TYR A 124 6.00 -0.75 -1.24
CA TYR A 124 7.43 -0.72 -1.57
C TYR A 124 7.84 -1.86 -2.50
N LEU A 125 7.28 -3.07 -2.35
CA LEU A 125 7.63 -4.21 -3.19
C LEU A 125 6.96 -4.19 -4.57
N LEU A 126 5.81 -3.53 -4.70
CA LEU A 126 4.99 -3.55 -5.92
C LEU A 126 5.13 -2.32 -6.81
N THR A 127 5.55 -1.17 -6.27
CA THR A 127 5.50 0.11 -7.02
C THR A 127 6.86 0.63 -7.48
N ARG A 128 7.96 -0.09 -7.23
CA ARG A 128 9.32 0.38 -7.56
C ARG A 128 9.52 0.70 -9.03
N HIS A 129 8.84 -0.05 -9.90
CA HIS A 129 8.89 0.13 -11.35
C HIS A 129 7.65 0.86 -11.91
N LEU A 130 6.86 1.49 -11.03
CA LEU A 130 5.62 2.20 -11.36
C LEU A 130 5.63 3.64 -10.82
N PRO A 131 6.55 4.51 -11.27
CA PRO A 131 6.78 5.83 -10.66
C PRO A 131 5.62 6.82 -10.81
N LYS A 132 4.62 6.52 -11.64
CA LYS A 132 3.43 7.37 -11.88
C LYS A 132 2.18 6.85 -11.17
N ILE A 133 2.24 5.69 -10.54
CA ILE A 133 1.07 5.10 -9.90
C ILE A 133 0.65 5.91 -8.69
N LYS A 134 -0.66 6.09 -8.53
CA LYS A 134 -1.24 6.71 -7.36
C LYS A 134 -1.73 5.64 -6.38
N ILE A 135 -1.99 6.05 -5.14
CA ILE A 135 -2.66 5.21 -4.15
C ILE A 135 -3.86 5.90 -3.53
#